data_AF-A0A086MSU8-F1
#
_entry.id   AF-A0A086MSU8-F1
#
_cell.length_a   1.000
_cell.length_b   1.000
_cell.length_c   1.000
_cell.angle_alpha   90.00
_cell.angle_beta   90.00
_cell.angle_gamma   90.00
#
_symmetry.space_group_name_H-M   'P 1'
#
loop_
_entity.id
_entity.type
_entity.pdbx_description
1 polymer ?
#
loop_
_entity_poly.entity_id
_entity_poly.type
_entity_poly.pdbx_seq_one_letter_code
_entity_poly.pdbx_strand_id
1 'polypeptide(L)'
;MPLTAVHAPTADPRATRRRGPRQCGPLSAAEADVLRIVADARTPVFVTVRQGGRRRYSYWRPLDSTTGRGGCYVALPTAECDRLHAAGRIALGEPLTDPARTTHRVTAVRAGTAEPAPTPARAARVRARAA
;
A
#
# COMPACT_ATOMS: atom_id res chain seq x y z
N MET A 1 -27.34 -17.76 55.86
CA MET A 1 -27.86 -17.52 54.49
C MET A 1 -28.90 -16.41 54.62
N PRO A 2 -28.65 -15.17 54.14
CA PRO A 2 -28.29 -14.87 52.75
C PRO A 2 -26.95 -14.13 52.57
N LEU A 3 -26.42 -14.28 51.36
CA LEU A 3 -25.27 -13.59 50.76
C LEU A 3 -25.72 -12.22 50.20
N THR A 4 -24.76 -11.30 50.02
CA THR A 4 -24.59 -10.35 48.88
C THR A 4 -23.71 -9.19 49.39
N ALA A 5 -22.39 -9.26 49.21
CA ALA A 5 -21.61 -8.90 48.01
C ALA A 5 -21.27 -7.40 47.96
N VAL A 6 -19.95 -7.18 48.06
CA VAL A 6 -19.21 -5.93 48.06
C VAL A 6 -19.31 -5.26 46.68
N HIS A 7 -19.68 -3.99 46.63
CA HIS A 7 -19.50 -3.17 45.43
C HIS A 7 -18.05 -2.72 45.32
N ALA A 8 -17.34 -3.23 44.32
CA ALA A 8 -16.02 -2.75 43.92
C ALA A 8 -16.12 -1.37 43.23
N PRO A 9 -15.19 -0.43 43.50
CA PRO A 9 -15.15 0.84 42.79
C PRO A 9 -14.70 0.63 41.34
N THR A 10 -15.55 1.02 40.40
CA THR A 10 -15.21 1.07 38.97
C THR A 10 -14.43 2.35 38.69
N ALA A 11 -13.12 2.22 38.51
CA ALA A 11 -12.26 3.29 38.03
C ALA A 11 -12.00 3.15 36.52
N ASP A 12 -12.71 4.00 35.79
CA ASP A 12 -12.42 4.66 34.50
C ASP A 12 -11.86 3.85 33.29
N PRO A 13 -12.68 3.63 32.25
CA PRO A 13 -12.23 3.13 30.96
C PRO A 13 -11.94 4.28 29.98
N ARG A 14 -10.93 5.13 30.23
CA ARG A 14 -10.48 6.14 29.22
C ARG A 14 -9.01 6.13 28.89
N ALA A 15 -8.31 5.04 29.15
CA ALA A 15 -6.98 4.83 28.57
C ALA A 15 -7.02 4.26 27.13
N THR A 16 -7.98 4.67 26.29
CA THR A 16 -7.77 4.59 24.84
C THR A 16 -7.04 5.84 24.40
N ARG A 17 -5.71 5.81 24.57
CA ARG A 17 -4.81 6.74 23.88
C ARG A 17 -4.93 6.41 22.38
N ARG A 18 -6.00 6.91 21.73
CA ARG A 18 -6.10 6.96 20.27
C ARG A 18 -4.90 7.78 19.81
N ARG A 19 -3.87 7.07 19.37
CA ARG A 19 -2.71 7.65 18.69
C ARG A 19 -3.30 8.32 17.45
N GLY A 20 -3.52 9.63 17.54
CA GLY A 20 -4.09 10.44 16.46
C GLY A 20 -3.30 10.24 15.17
N PRO A 21 -3.90 10.53 14.00
CA PRO A 21 -3.22 10.38 12.72
C PRO A 21 -1.92 11.18 12.79
N ARG A 22 -0.78 10.50 12.60
CA ARG A 22 0.53 11.14 12.54
C ARG A 22 0.40 12.29 11.54
N GLN A 23 0.58 13.52 12.02
CA GLN A 23 0.54 14.69 11.15
C GLN A 23 1.64 14.52 10.11
N CYS A 24 1.19 14.20 8.91
CA CYS A 24 2.07 13.84 7.82
C CYS A 24 2.49 15.17 7.20
N GLY A 25 3.74 15.56 7.37
CA GLY A 25 4.29 16.84 6.91
C GLY A 25 4.02 17.13 5.43
N PRO A 26 4.19 18.39 4.98
CA PRO A 26 3.87 18.79 3.61
C PRO A 26 4.53 17.85 2.59
N LEU A 27 3.77 17.46 1.56
CA LEU A 27 4.29 16.67 0.44
C LEU A 27 5.18 17.54 -0.43
N SER A 28 6.32 17.01 -0.86
CA SER A 28 7.01 17.55 -2.03
C SER A 28 6.20 17.28 -3.31
N ALA A 29 6.45 18.06 -4.36
CA ALA A 29 5.79 17.87 -5.65
C ALA A 29 6.00 16.45 -6.21
N ALA A 30 7.22 15.91 -6.08
CA ALA A 30 7.54 14.55 -6.52
C ALA A 30 6.78 13.47 -5.73
N GLU A 31 6.65 13.63 -4.42
CA GLU A 31 5.86 12.71 -3.58
C GLU A 31 4.36 12.78 -3.90
N ALA A 32 3.84 13.98 -4.19
CA ALA A 32 2.45 14.16 -4.62
C ALA A 32 2.18 13.47 -5.97
N ASP A 33 3.10 13.56 -6.92
CA ASP A 33 2.99 12.86 -8.20
C ASP A 33 3.03 11.33 -8.04
N VAL A 34 3.91 10.81 -7.20
CA VAL A 34 3.93 9.36 -6.89
C VAL A 34 2.61 8.93 -6.26
N LEU A 35 2.08 9.69 -5.29
CA LEU A 35 0.79 9.38 -4.68
C LEU A 35 -0.35 9.41 -5.68
N ARG A 36 -0.36 10.36 -6.62
CA ARG A 36 -1.36 10.41 -7.69
C ARG A 36 -1.33 9.16 -8.55
N ILE A 37 -0.15 8.66 -8.90
CA ILE A 37 0.01 7.42 -9.67
C ILE A 37 -0.46 6.21 -8.85
N VAL A 38 -0.03 6.09 -7.59
CA VAL A 38 -0.40 4.96 -6.71
C VAL A 38 -1.90 4.94 -6.40
N ALA A 39 -2.54 6.11 -6.31
CA ALA A 39 -3.97 6.23 -6.06
C ALA A 39 -4.83 5.93 -7.31
N ASP A 40 -4.25 5.96 -8.51
CA ASP A 40 -4.96 5.65 -9.74
C ASP A 40 -5.19 4.14 -9.87
N ALA A 41 -6.46 3.73 -9.77
CA ALA A 41 -6.87 2.34 -9.88
C ALA A 41 -6.56 1.71 -11.25
N ARG A 42 -6.41 2.53 -12.31
CA ARG A 42 -6.07 2.05 -13.66
C ARG A 42 -4.59 1.71 -13.81
N THR A 43 -3.78 2.14 -12.85
CA THR A 43 -2.31 2.09 -12.94
C THR A 43 -1.75 1.33 -11.74
N PRO A 44 -1.89 -0.01 -11.69
CA PRO A 44 -1.43 -0.80 -10.56
C PRO A 44 0.09 -0.69 -10.40
N VAL A 45 0.51 -0.26 -9.21
CA VAL A 45 1.91 -0.11 -8.84
C VAL A 45 2.37 -1.34 -8.05
N PHE A 46 3.57 -1.82 -8.39
CA PHE A 46 4.22 -2.93 -7.71
C PHE A 46 5.59 -2.49 -7.23
N VAL A 47 5.96 -2.92 -6.03
CA VAL A 47 7.34 -2.90 -5.58
C VAL A 47 7.88 -4.28 -5.69
N THR A 48 9.16 -4.37 -5.97
CA THR A 48 9.83 -5.64 -5.81
C THR A 48 11.09 -5.52 -4.99
N VAL A 49 11.18 -6.40 -4.02
CA VAL A 49 12.30 -6.55 -3.10
C VAL A 49 13.18 -7.67 -3.64
N ARG A 50 14.42 -7.32 -3.98
CA ARG A 50 15.44 -8.30 -4.34
C ARG A 50 16.18 -8.77 -3.09
N GLN A 51 16.92 -9.87 -3.20
CA GLN A 51 17.90 -10.25 -2.18
C GLN A 51 18.82 -9.06 -1.86
N GLY A 52 19.06 -8.84 -0.56
CA GLY A 52 19.77 -7.65 -0.06
C GLY A 52 18.90 -6.41 0.16
N GLY A 53 17.56 -6.53 0.10
CA GLY A 53 16.64 -5.47 0.50
C GLY A 53 16.46 -4.33 -0.51
N ARG A 54 17.10 -4.43 -1.69
CA ARG A 54 16.95 -3.44 -2.76
C ARG A 54 15.52 -3.45 -3.30
N ARG A 55 14.86 -2.30 -3.25
CA ARG A 55 13.50 -2.09 -3.74
C ARG A 55 13.50 -1.39 -5.09
N ARG A 56 12.63 -1.88 -5.99
CA ARG A 56 12.31 -1.18 -7.24
C ARG A 56 10.81 -1.09 -7.38
N TYR A 57 10.31 0.14 -7.43
CA TYR A 57 8.90 0.46 -7.65
C TYR A 57 8.65 0.63 -9.15
N SER A 58 7.58 0.05 -9.66
CA SER A 58 7.23 0.13 -11.07
C SER A 58 5.73 -0.06 -11.31
N TYR A 59 5.23 0.55 -12.37
CA TYR A 59 3.87 0.35 -12.85
C TYR A 59 3.85 0.09 -14.35
N TRP A 60 2.78 -0.56 -14.82
CA TRP A 60 2.54 -0.71 -16.25
C TRP A 60 1.89 0.56 -16.79
N ARG A 61 2.54 1.20 -17.77
CA ARG A 61 1.93 2.31 -18.51
C ARG A 61 1.22 1.75 -19.75
N PRO A 62 -0.11 1.89 -19.86
CA PRO A 62 -0.85 1.48 -21.05
C PRO A 62 -0.30 2.15 -22.32
N LEU A 63 -0.48 1.49 -23.47
CA LEU A 63 -0.16 2.09 -24.76
C LEU A 63 -1.17 3.19 -25.06
N ASP A 64 -0.68 4.40 -25.32
CA ASP A 64 -1.47 5.50 -25.86
C ASP A 64 -1.43 5.42 -27.39
N SER A 65 -2.57 5.10 -27.99
CA SER A 65 -2.74 4.97 -29.44
C SER A 65 -2.54 6.30 -30.19
N THR A 66 -2.67 7.44 -29.53
CA THR A 66 -2.54 8.77 -30.15
C THR A 66 -1.08 9.15 -30.32
N THR A 67 -0.27 8.88 -29.29
CA THR A 67 1.17 9.25 -29.27
C THR A 67 2.08 8.07 -29.64
N GLY A 68 1.53 6.86 -29.72
CA GLY A 68 2.29 5.62 -29.93
C GLY A 68 3.19 5.25 -28.75
N ARG A 69 3.03 5.90 -27.59
CA ARG A 69 3.91 5.72 -26.42
C ARG A 69 3.21 4.92 -25.33
N GLY A 70 3.98 4.09 -24.62
CA GLY A 70 3.46 3.25 -23.54
C GLY A 70 3.72 1.78 -23.82
N GLY A 71 2.92 0.89 -23.22
CA GLY A 71 3.14 -0.54 -23.32
C GLY A 71 4.44 -0.98 -22.63
N CYS A 72 4.87 -0.28 -21.59
CA CYS A 72 6.12 -0.55 -20.90
C CYS A 72 6.00 -0.36 -19.38
N TYR A 73 6.90 -1.01 -18.64
CA TYR A 73 7.06 -0.76 -17.22
C TYR A 73 7.83 0.54 -17.00
N VAL A 74 7.24 1.45 -16.23
CA VAL A 74 7.88 2.70 -15.81
C VAL A 74 8.35 2.55 -14.38
N ALA A 75 9.61 2.91 -14.12
CA ALA A 75 10.18 2.92 -12.78
C ALA A 75 9.73 4.18 -12.04
N LEU A 76 9.31 4.03 -10.78
CA LEU A 76 9.05 5.16 -9.91
C LEU A 76 10.32 5.54 -9.13
N PRO A 77 10.46 6.82 -8.74
CA PRO A 77 11.54 7.27 -7.87
C PRO A 77 11.51 6.53 -6.52
N THR A 78 12.52 5.69 -6.27
CA THR A 78 12.55 4.79 -5.10
C THR A 78 12.60 5.57 -3.78
N ALA A 79 13.37 6.66 -3.71
CA ALA A 79 13.54 7.44 -2.47
C ALA A 79 12.22 8.08 -2.01
N GLU A 80 11.42 8.57 -2.95
CA GLU A 80 10.10 9.15 -2.72
C GLU A 80 9.11 8.08 -2.27
N CYS A 81 9.10 6.92 -2.92
CA CYS A 81 8.29 5.77 -2.49
C CYS A 81 8.66 5.31 -1.07
N ASP A 82 9.95 5.20 -0.75
CA ASP A 82 10.40 4.79 0.59
C ASP A 82 10.03 5.83 1.65
N ARG A 83 10.14 7.14 1.35
CA ARG A 83 9.66 8.22 2.23
C ARG A 83 8.16 8.14 2.47
N LEU A 84 7.38 7.93 1.41
CA LEU A 84 5.92 7.78 1.52
C LEU A 84 5.54 6.52 2.32
N HIS A 85 6.28 5.44 2.18
CA HIS A 85 6.07 4.21 2.94
C HIS A 85 6.41 4.41 4.42
N ALA A 86 7.55 5.03 4.72
CA ALA A 86 7.94 5.37 6.09
C ALA A 86 6.94 6.34 6.76
N ALA A 87 6.36 7.26 5.98
CA ALA A 87 5.33 8.18 6.42
C ALA A 87 3.94 7.54 6.58
N GLY A 88 3.76 6.27 6.19
CA GLY A 88 2.49 5.55 6.24
C GLY A 88 1.45 6.04 5.22
N ARG A 89 1.89 6.73 4.16
CA ARG A 89 1.02 7.22 3.07
C ARG A 89 0.82 6.19 1.96
N ILE A 90 1.72 5.23 1.84
CA ILE A 90 1.55 4.05 0.99
C ILE A 90 1.82 2.78 1.81
N ALA A 91 1.13 1.70 1.47
CA ALA A 91 1.29 0.39 2.08
C ALA A 91 1.71 -0.65 1.05
N LEU A 92 2.45 -1.66 1.50
CA LEU A 92 2.76 -2.84 0.71
C LEU A 92 1.76 -3.94 1.09
N GLY A 93 1.03 -4.43 0.09
CA GLY A 93 0.13 -5.57 0.27
C GLY A 93 0.87 -6.91 0.32
N GLU A 94 0.09 -7.99 0.28
CA GLU A 94 0.60 -9.36 0.35
C GLU A 94 1.67 -9.61 -0.74
N PRO A 95 2.78 -10.31 -0.39
CA PRO A 95 3.71 -10.82 -1.38
C PRO A 95 3.03 -11.70 -2.44
N LEU A 96 3.25 -11.33 -3.70
CA LEU A 96 3.00 -12.17 -4.87
C LEU A 96 4.20 -13.12 -4.98
N THR A 97 3.93 -14.40 -4.73
CA THR A 97 4.94 -15.44 -4.50
C THR A 97 5.86 -15.64 -5.70
N ASP A 98 7.13 -15.26 -5.54
CA ASP A 98 8.26 -15.73 -6.34
C ASP A 98 9.44 -15.98 -5.38
N PRO A 99 10.05 -17.19 -5.40
CA PRO A 99 11.08 -17.59 -4.43
C PRO A 99 12.43 -16.87 -4.63
N ALA A 100 12.66 -16.21 -5.77
CA ALA A 100 13.88 -15.43 -6.02
C ALA A 100 13.67 -13.93 -5.77
N ARG A 101 12.42 -13.46 -5.73
CA ARG A 101 12.08 -12.04 -5.78
C ARG A 101 10.69 -11.76 -5.19
N THR A 102 10.62 -11.14 -4.01
CA THR A 102 9.33 -10.82 -3.38
C THR A 102 8.70 -9.56 -3.99
N THR A 103 7.60 -9.72 -4.72
CA THR A 103 6.86 -8.60 -5.32
C THR A 103 5.63 -8.27 -4.47
N HIS A 104 5.41 -6.99 -4.14
CA HIS A 104 4.22 -6.55 -3.41
C HIS A 104 3.43 -5.57 -4.24
N ARG A 105 2.10 -5.62 -4.13
CA ARG A 105 1.25 -4.55 -4.65
C ARG A 105 1.37 -3.33 -3.73
N VAL A 106 1.49 -2.14 -4.31
CA VAL A 106 1.55 -0.88 -3.55
C VAL A 106 0.17 -0.23 -3.59
N THR A 107 -0.32 0.21 -2.43
CA THR A 107 -1.61 0.89 -2.30
C THR A 107 -1.45 2.22 -1.57
N ALA A 108 -2.23 3.23 -1.96
CA ALA A 108 -2.28 4.50 -1.25
C ALA A 108 -3.13 4.34 0.02
N VAL A 109 -2.62 4.83 1.15
CA VAL A 109 -3.35 4.84 2.42
C VAL A 109 -4.16 6.12 2.49
N ARG A 110 -5.48 6.02 2.42
CA ARG A 110 -6.37 7.18 2.63
C ARG A 110 -6.45 7.48 4.13
N ALA A 111 -6.18 8.74 4.50
CA ALA A 111 -6.38 9.23 5.86
C ALA A 111 -7.85 9.03 6.25
N GLY A 112 -8.13 8.03 7.10
CA GLY A 112 -9.49 7.72 7.58
C GLY A 112 -9.90 6.25 7.52
N THR A 113 -9.15 5.37 6.85
CA THR A 113 -9.47 3.94 6.83
C THR A 113 -8.30 3.13 7.36
N ALA A 114 -8.35 2.83 8.65
CA ALA A 114 -7.70 1.63 9.16
C ALA A 114 -8.38 0.43 8.48
N GLU A 115 -7.55 -0.46 7.92
CA GLU A 115 -7.78 -1.80 7.33
C GLU A 115 -9.22 -2.31 7.05
N PRO A 116 -9.37 -3.00 5.91
CA PRO A 116 -9.24 -4.45 6.00
C PRO A 116 -8.34 -5.07 4.90
N ALA A 117 -7.42 -5.95 5.29
CA ALA A 117 -7.20 -7.20 4.56
C ALA A 117 -8.39 -8.15 4.82
N PRO A 118 -8.69 -9.22 4.04
CA PRO A 118 -8.17 -9.72 2.76
C PRO A 118 -9.27 -10.05 1.71
N THR A 119 -8.94 -10.27 0.41
CA THR A 119 -9.62 -11.27 -0.46
C THR A 119 -8.75 -11.57 -1.69
N PRO A 120 -8.53 -12.85 -2.07
CA PRO A 120 -7.72 -13.19 -3.25
C PRO A 120 -8.47 -12.83 -4.54
N ALA A 121 -8.06 -11.75 -5.20
CA ALA A 121 -8.45 -11.49 -6.58
C ALA A 121 -7.67 -12.44 -7.50
N ARG A 122 -8.24 -13.64 -7.66
CA ARG A 122 -8.18 -14.55 -8.82
C ARG A 122 -7.11 -14.16 -9.85
N ALA A 123 -6.02 -14.91 -9.86
CA ALA A 123 -5.01 -14.89 -10.91
C ALA A 123 -5.69 -14.86 -12.30
N ALA A 124 -5.73 -13.68 -12.89
CA ALA A 124 -6.19 -13.49 -14.26
C ALA A 124 -5.11 -14.10 -15.15
N ARG A 125 -5.41 -15.33 -15.61
CA ARG A 125 -4.71 -16.03 -16.67
C ARG A 125 -4.45 -15.05 -17.82
N VAL A 126 -3.20 -14.62 -18.00
CA VAL A 126 -2.76 -14.14 -19.31
C VAL A 126 -2.71 -15.39 -20.18
N ARG A 127 -3.81 -15.63 -20.90
CA ARG A 127 -3.86 -16.59 -21.99
C ARG A 127 -2.83 -16.15 -23.02
N ALA A 128 -1.78 -16.95 -23.19
CA ALA A 128 -1.01 -16.94 -24.42
C ALA A 128 -1.96 -17.35 -25.56
N ARG A 129 -2.16 -16.44 -26.52
CA ARG A 129 -2.65 -16.74 -27.86
C ARG A 129 -1.66 -16.12 -28.85
N ALA A 130 -1.56 -16.81 -29.99
CA ALA A 130 -0.64 -16.63 -31.13
C ALA A 130 0.67 -17.43 -30.95
N ALA A 131 1.02 -18.39 -31.80
CA ALA A 131 0.63 -18.64 -33.20
C ALA A 131 0.17 -20.09 -33.42
#